data_AF-A0AAN9B3Q5-F1
#
_entry.id   AF-A0AAN9B3Q5-F1
#
_cell.length_a   1.000
_cell.length_b   1.000
_cell.length_c   1.000
_cell.angle_alpha   90.00
_cell.angle_beta   90.00
_cell.angle_gamma   90.00
#
_symmetry.space_group_name_H-M   'P 1'
#
loop_
_entity.id
_entity.type
_entity.pdbx_description
1 polymer ?
#
loop_
_entity_poly.entity_id
_entity_poly.type
_entity_poly.pdbx_seq_one_letter_code
_entity_poly.pdbx_strand_id
1 'polypeptide(L)'
;MANSGADDIHQLLRVRFSDKLNPRDARMHLNSLWVLMVGFKSSLGLPYEGAHVADTQEPILWLCNNSAKLGQKGPVECWTVTSNAAFGTANKVPQENIPPGKEKEIVKTLLASLSRITGLKALPEVCFTRVQLWGAALPLNVYSSKDDCLFDALRQVGVCGDWLVSPCIQGAAVSGMVMAEKIKAHMSGDSRSTELRPQFEPAGSDAIGAFPVNPRMLFQPKAKAS
;
A
#
# COMPACT_ATOMS: atom_id res chain seq x y z
N MET A 1 32.75 -22.28 2.46
CA MET A 1 32.04 -21.12 1.91
C MET A 1 31.40 -20.39 3.09
N ALA A 2 31.63 -19.08 3.25
CA ALA A 2 30.95 -18.31 4.27
C ALA A 2 29.44 -18.31 3.99
N ASN A 3 28.60 -18.45 5.01
CA ASN A 3 27.15 -18.41 4.87
C ASN A 3 26.74 -17.02 4.32
N SER A 4 26.13 -17.00 3.14
CA SER A 4 25.72 -15.77 2.44
C SER A 4 24.53 -15.05 3.10
N GLY A 5 23.88 -15.67 4.09
CA GLY A 5 22.70 -15.12 4.76
C GLY A 5 21.42 -15.21 3.94
N ALA A 6 21.50 -15.84 2.76
CA ALA A 6 20.36 -16.02 1.87
C ALA A 6 19.19 -16.75 2.57
N ASP A 7 19.48 -17.75 3.40
CA ASP A 7 18.44 -18.50 4.14
C ASP A 7 17.72 -17.61 5.16
N ASP A 8 18.46 -16.80 5.92
CA ASP A 8 17.90 -15.91 6.95
C ASP A 8 17.03 -14.83 6.31
N ILE A 9 17.49 -14.23 5.21
CA ILE A 9 16.73 -13.25 4.43
C ILE A 9 15.52 -13.90 3.79
N HIS A 10 15.68 -15.08 3.19
CA HIS A 10 14.57 -15.79 2.57
C HIS A 10 13.49 -16.08 3.60
N GLN A 11 13.86 -16.55 4.80
CA GLN A 11 12.91 -16.80 5.90
C GLN A 11 12.23 -15.52 6.36
N LEU A 12 12.98 -14.43 6.53
CA LEU A 12 12.47 -13.11 6.90
C LEU A 12 11.46 -12.56 5.87
N LEU A 13 11.75 -12.72 4.59
CA LEU A 13 10.96 -12.18 3.47
C LEU A 13 9.82 -13.12 3.03
N ARG A 14 9.53 -14.20 3.77
CA ARG A 14 8.35 -15.01 3.49
C ARG A 14 7.10 -14.22 3.78
N VAL A 15 6.21 -14.17 2.78
CA VAL A 15 4.95 -13.43 2.86
C VAL A 15 3.77 -14.37 2.95
N ARG A 16 2.79 -14.01 3.77
CA ARG A 16 1.42 -14.54 3.74
C ARG A 16 0.53 -13.53 3.01
N PHE A 17 -0.23 -13.98 2.03
CA PHE A 17 -1.27 -13.14 1.43
C PHE A 17 -2.63 -13.44 2.07
N SER A 18 -3.27 -12.44 2.65
CA SER A 18 -4.59 -12.55 3.29
C SER A 18 -5.25 -11.19 3.46
N ASP A 19 -6.56 -11.16 3.68
CA ASP A 19 -7.33 -9.98 4.05
C ASP A 19 -7.30 -9.69 5.56
N LYS A 20 -6.87 -10.67 6.36
CA LYS A 20 -6.81 -10.59 7.83
C LYS A 20 -5.47 -11.05 8.36
N LEU A 21 -5.03 -10.43 9.46
CA LEU A 21 -3.83 -10.84 10.18
C LEU A 21 -4.08 -12.14 10.95
N ASN A 22 -3.16 -13.09 10.89
CA ASN A 22 -3.12 -14.25 11.79
C ASN A 22 -2.01 -14.03 12.84
N PRO A 23 -2.34 -13.75 14.10
CA PRO A 23 -1.33 -13.48 15.14
C PRO A 23 -0.37 -14.63 15.43
N ARG A 24 -0.70 -15.87 14.99
CA ARG A 24 0.15 -17.06 15.16
C ARG A 24 1.13 -17.26 14.00
N ASP A 25 1.00 -16.48 12.92
CA ASP A 25 1.84 -16.59 11.73
C ASP A 25 2.91 -15.49 11.80
N ALA A 26 4.17 -15.90 11.96
CA ALA A 26 5.30 -14.98 12.16
C ALA A 26 5.80 -14.31 10.87
N ARG A 27 5.08 -14.47 9.75
CA ARG A 27 5.42 -13.88 8.46
C ARG A 27 4.85 -12.47 8.31
N MET A 28 5.43 -11.72 7.36
CA MET A 28 4.78 -10.52 6.86
C MET A 28 3.46 -10.90 6.18
N HIS A 29 2.39 -10.19 6.50
CA HIS A 29 1.08 -10.35 5.86
C HIS A 29 0.84 -9.18 4.92
N LEU A 30 0.56 -9.47 3.66
CA LEU A 30 0.18 -8.47 2.67
C LEU A 30 -1.24 -8.76 2.18
N ASN A 31 -2.06 -7.72 2.06
CA ASN A 31 -3.36 -7.87 1.43
C ASN A 31 -3.28 -7.79 -0.10
N SER A 32 -4.42 -8.02 -0.74
CA SER A 32 -4.59 -7.82 -2.17
C SER A 32 -5.73 -6.84 -2.42
N LEU A 33 -5.56 -5.93 -3.37
CA LEU A 33 -6.53 -4.89 -3.69
C LEU A 33 -6.72 -4.77 -5.21
N TRP A 34 -7.94 -4.51 -5.65
CA TRP A 34 -8.22 -4.09 -7.02
C TRP A 34 -8.27 -2.57 -7.08
N VAL A 35 -7.61 -1.99 -8.08
CA VAL A 35 -7.60 -0.55 -8.34
C VAL A 35 -8.20 -0.32 -9.72
N LEU A 36 -9.35 0.33 -9.76
CA LEU A 36 -10.06 0.74 -10.96
C LEU A 36 -9.78 2.22 -11.24
N MET A 37 -9.26 2.51 -12.43
CA MET A 37 -9.28 3.84 -13.01
C MET A 37 -10.48 3.94 -13.95
N VAL A 38 -11.32 4.96 -13.78
CA VAL A 38 -12.52 5.18 -14.59
C VAL A 38 -12.61 6.64 -15.04
N GLY A 39 -13.01 6.85 -16.30
CA GLY A 39 -13.28 8.17 -16.87
C GLY A 39 -14.75 8.33 -17.23
N PHE A 40 -15.40 9.36 -16.69
CA PHE A 40 -16.79 9.71 -16.94
C PHE A 40 -16.89 10.91 -17.89
N LYS A 41 -17.79 10.87 -18.88
CA LYS A 41 -17.98 11.98 -19.85
C LYS A 41 -18.60 13.25 -19.26
N SER A 42 -18.99 13.22 -17.99
CA SER A 42 -19.43 14.39 -17.23
C SER A 42 -19.11 14.19 -15.76
N SER A 43 -19.15 15.27 -14.98
CA SER A 43 -18.88 15.22 -13.54
C SER A 43 -19.87 14.31 -12.81
N LEU A 44 -19.40 13.63 -11.77
CA LEU A 44 -20.23 12.91 -10.79
C LEU A 44 -20.98 13.87 -9.87
N GLY A 45 -20.57 15.14 -9.77
CA GLY A 45 -21.21 16.14 -8.92
C GLY A 45 -21.08 15.87 -7.41
N LEU A 46 -20.06 15.11 -7.00
CA LEU A 46 -19.82 14.78 -5.59
C LEU A 46 -19.22 15.99 -4.84
N PRO A 47 -19.61 16.21 -3.58
CA PRO A 47 -19.14 17.37 -2.79
C PRO A 47 -17.72 17.16 -2.21
N TYR A 48 -16.99 16.15 -2.67
CA TYR A 48 -15.67 15.78 -2.19
C TYR A 48 -14.79 15.26 -3.33
N GLU A 49 -13.49 15.42 -3.16
CA GLU A 49 -12.47 14.99 -4.14
C GLU A 49 -11.88 13.62 -3.77
N GLY A 50 -12.17 13.10 -2.59
CA GLY A 50 -11.81 11.76 -2.15
C GLY A 50 -12.50 11.41 -0.86
N ALA A 51 -12.78 10.12 -0.67
CA ALA A 51 -13.51 9.63 0.49
C ALA A 51 -13.13 8.18 0.82
N HIS A 52 -13.12 7.88 2.12
CA HIS A 52 -13.18 6.52 2.61
C HIS A 52 -14.63 6.05 2.67
N VAL A 53 -14.86 4.80 2.31
CA VAL A 53 -16.17 4.15 2.46
C VAL A 53 -16.25 3.52 3.84
N ALA A 54 -17.18 4.01 4.66
CA ALA A 54 -17.35 3.53 6.04
C ALA A 54 -18.01 2.14 6.12
N ASP A 55 -18.86 1.80 5.14
CA ASP A 55 -19.51 0.49 5.09
C ASP A 55 -18.50 -0.58 4.64
N THR A 56 -18.08 -1.41 5.57
CA THR A 56 -17.11 -2.48 5.33
C THR A 56 -17.64 -3.61 4.45
N GLN A 57 -18.96 -3.68 4.21
CA GLN A 57 -19.58 -4.67 3.31
C GLN A 57 -19.49 -4.25 1.84
N GLU A 58 -19.16 -2.99 1.56
CA GLU A 58 -18.94 -2.50 0.21
C GLU A 58 -17.62 -3.01 -0.36
N PRO A 59 -17.59 -3.49 -1.63
CA PRO A 59 -16.34 -3.82 -2.32
C PRO A 59 -15.30 -2.70 -2.34
N ILE A 60 -15.71 -1.43 -2.23
CA ILE A 60 -14.84 -0.25 -2.29
C ILE A 60 -14.43 0.18 -0.89
N LEU A 61 -13.15 0.52 -0.70
CA LEU A 61 -12.60 1.12 0.53
C LEU A 61 -12.31 2.61 0.36
N TRP A 62 -11.86 3.03 -0.82
CA TRP A 62 -11.43 4.40 -1.09
C TRP A 62 -11.75 4.78 -2.54
N LEU A 63 -12.08 6.05 -2.75
CA LEU A 63 -12.21 6.65 -4.06
C LEU A 63 -11.62 8.07 -4.06
N CYS A 64 -11.05 8.50 -5.19
CA CYS A 64 -10.59 9.87 -5.37
C CYS A 64 -10.71 10.37 -6.82
N ASN A 65 -11.01 11.66 -6.94
CA ASN A 65 -11.10 12.42 -8.18
C ASN A 65 -9.70 12.87 -8.62
N ASN A 66 -9.14 12.18 -9.62
CA ASN A 66 -7.84 12.52 -10.19
C ASN A 66 -7.88 13.84 -10.95
N SER A 67 -9.01 14.17 -11.60
CA SER A 67 -9.15 15.45 -12.31
C SER A 67 -9.05 16.62 -11.35
N ALA A 68 -9.72 16.56 -10.20
CA ALA A 68 -9.62 17.57 -9.15
C ALA A 68 -8.20 17.66 -8.57
N LYS A 69 -7.60 16.53 -8.21
CA LYS A 69 -6.21 16.45 -7.70
C LYS A 69 -5.19 17.13 -8.64
N LEU A 70 -5.39 17.00 -9.96
CA LEU A 70 -4.50 17.56 -10.97
C LEU A 70 -4.96 18.93 -11.51
N GLY A 71 -6.04 19.51 -10.98
CA GLY A 71 -6.61 20.77 -11.45
C GLY A 71 -7.10 20.74 -12.91
N GLN A 72 -7.44 19.56 -13.44
CA GLN A 72 -7.87 19.37 -14.81
C GLN A 72 -9.33 19.77 -15.00
N LYS A 73 -9.60 20.62 -16.01
CA LYS A 73 -10.94 21.11 -16.38
C LYS A 73 -11.36 20.60 -17.76
N GLY A 74 -11.18 19.31 -18.00
CA GLY A 74 -11.52 18.65 -19.26
C GLY A 74 -12.98 18.17 -19.30
N PRO A 75 -13.45 17.68 -20.46
CA PRO A 75 -14.78 17.09 -20.61
C PRO A 75 -14.91 15.72 -19.92
N VAL A 76 -13.80 15.13 -19.48
CA VAL A 76 -13.77 13.83 -18.79
C VAL A 76 -13.34 14.03 -17.34
N GLU A 77 -14.15 13.49 -16.42
CA GLU A 77 -13.82 13.42 -15.00
C GLU A 77 -13.24 12.04 -14.66
N CYS A 78 -12.00 12.01 -14.17
CA CYS A 78 -11.24 10.79 -13.94
C CYS A 78 -11.20 10.45 -12.45
N TRP A 79 -11.52 9.20 -12.12
CA TRP A 79 -11.53 8.69 -10.75
C TRP A 79 -10.65 7.45 -10.60
N THR A 80 -10.01 7.32 -9.44
CA THR A 80 -9.44 6.06 -8.97
C THR A 80 -10.35 5.51 -7.87
N VAL A 81 -10.71 4.25 -7.98
CA VAL A 81 -11.54 3.50 -7.03
C VAL A 81 -10.75 2.29 -6.58
N THR A 82 -10.53 2.16 -5.27
CA THR A 82 -9.76 1.07 -4.68
C THR A 82 -10.69 0.16 -3.88
N SER A 83 -10.58 -1.15 -4.12
CA SER A 83 -11.36 -2.13 -3.38
C SER A 83 -10.92 -2.23 -1.92
N ASN A 84 -11.72 -2.91 -1.11
CA ASN A 84 -11.28 -3.41 0.19
C ASN A 84 -10.46 -4.71 0.05
N ALA A 85 -9.81 -5.13 1.15
CA ALA A 85 -8.95 -6.31 1.19
C ALA A 85 -9.71 -7.64 1.03
N ALA A 86 -10.92 -7.73 1.57
CA ALA A 86 -11.76 -8.94 1.47
C ALA A 86 -12.15 -9.22 0.01
N PHE A 87 -12.57 -8.19 -0.72
CA PHE A 87 -12.92 -8.26 -2.14
C PHE A 87 -11.71 -8.63 -3.00
N GLY A 88 -10.54 -8.02 -2.73
CA GLY A 88 -9.30 -8.35 -3.43
C GLY A 88 -8.84 -9.79 -3.21
N THR A 89 -8.99 -10.30 -1.98
CA THR A 89 -8.66 -11.69 -1.64
C THR A 89 -9.62 -12.68 -2.29
N ALA A 90 -10.93 -12.42 -2.22
CA ALA A 90 -11.96 -13.28 -2.82
C ALA A 90 -11.86 -13.36 -4.35
N ASN A 91 -11.31 -12.32 -4.99
CA ASN A 91 -11.22 -12.21 -6.45
C ASN A 91 -9.78 -12.27 -6.98
N LYS A 92 -8.84 -12.85 -6.23
CA LYS A 92 -7.44 -12.92 -6.62
C LYS A 92 -7.25 -13.78 -7.88
N VAL A 93 -6.46 -13.28 -8.82
CA VAL A 93 -6.02 -13.98 -10.04
C VAL A 93 -4.51 -13.73 -10.24
N PRO A 94 -3.84 -14.39 -11.20
CA PRO A 94 -2.47 -14.02 -11.56
C PRO A 94 -2.39 -12.54 -11.96
N GLN A 95 -1.66 -11.74 -11.16
CA GLN A 95 -1.60 -10.28 -11.32
C GLN A 95 -1.08 -9.84 -12.70
N GLU A 96 -0.11 -10.57 -13.25
CA GLU A 96 0.50 -10.31 -14.56
C GLU A 96 -0.37 -10.79 -15.74
N ASN A 97 -1.45 -11.54 -15.47
CA ASN A 97 -2.30 -12.12 -16.50
C ASN A 97 -3.75 -12.19 -16.02
N ILE A 98 -4.38 -11.03 -15.89
CA ILE A 98 -5.79 -10.92 -15.51
C ILE A 98 -6.66 -11.44 -16.68
N PRO A 99 -7.49 -12.47 -16.47
CA PRO A 99 -8.37 -12.95 -17.53
C PRO A 99 -9.39 -11.87 -17.94
N PRO A 100 -9.65 -11.66 -19.25
CA PRO A 100 -10.57 -10.60 -19.70
C PRO A 100 -11.99 -10.71 -19.12
N GLY A 101 -12.47 -11.92 -18.86
CA GLY A 101 -13.76 -12.15 -18.20
C GLY A 101 -13.77 -11.64 -16.75
N LYS A 102 -12.67 -11.86 -16.01
CA LYS A 102 -12.52 -11.39 -14.63
C LYS A 102 -12.38 -9.87 -14.59
N GLU A 103 -11.60 -9.27 -15.48
CA GLU A 103 -11.50 -7.81 -15.60
C GLU A 103 -12.88 -7.16 -15.75
N LYS A 104 -13.71 -7.66 -16.69
CA LYS A 104 -15.08 -7.15 -16.90
C LYS A 104 -15.96 -7.31 -15.66
N GLU A 105 -15.87 -8.44 -14.97
CA GLU A 105 -16.61 -8.71 -13.74
C GLU A 105 -16.22 -7.72 -12.63
N ILE A 106 -14.92 -7.48 -12.42
CA ILE A 106 -14.42 -6.55 -11.40
C ILE A 106 -14.85 -5.12 -11.71
N VAL A 107 -14.65 -4.66 -12.96
CA VAL A 107 -15.09 -3.32 -13.39
C VAL A 107 -16.59 -3.14 -13.14
N LYS A 108 -17.43 -4.10 -13.57
CA LYS A 108 -18.87 -4.04 -13.37
C LYS A 108 -19.24 -3.96 -11.88
N THR A 109 -18.59 -4.77 -11.05
CA THR A 109 -18.87 -4.85 -9.61
C THR A 109 -18.48 -3.57 -8.89
N LEU A 110 -17.30 -3.03 -9.19
CA LEU A 110 -16.83 -1.78 -8.60
C LEU A 110 -17.66 -0.58 -9.07
N LEU A 111 -18.08 -0.51 -10.33
CA LEU A 111 -18.99 0.56 -10.78
C LEU A 111 -20.38 0.47 -10.13
N ALA A 112 -20.91 -0.74 -9.95
CA ALA A 112 -22.18 -0.93 -9.23
C ALA A 112 -22.07 -0.49 -7.76
N SER A 113 -20.97 -0.87 -7.08
CA SER A 113 -20.67 -0.41 -5.72
C SER A 113 -20.52 1.11 -5.68
N LEU A 114 -19.79 1.72 -6.64
CA LEU A 114 -19.63 3.18 -6.73
C LEU A 114 -20.97 3.90 -6.81
N SER A 115 -21.90 3.43 -7.66
CA SER A 115 -23.25 4.02 -7.76
C SER A 115 -24.01 3.94 -6.43
N ARG A 116 -23.89 2.81 -5.72
CA ARG A 116 -24.55 2.57 -4.43
C ARG A 116 -23.99 3.46 -3.32
N ILE A 117 -22.68 3.51 -3.15
CA ILE A 117 -22.03 4.30 -2.07
C ILE A 117 -22.14 5.80 -2.27
N THR A 118 -22.24 6.26 -3.52
CA THR A 118 -22.41 7.69 -3.84
C THR A 118 -23.86 8.13 -3.82
N GLY A 119 -24.82 7.19 -3.78
CA GLY A 119 -26.25 7.48 -3.88
C GLY A 119 -26.70 7.99 -5.26
N LEU A 120 -25.84 7.91 -6.28
CA LEU A 120 -26.18 8.33 -7.64
C LEU A 120 -27.17 7.34 -8.25
N LYS A 121 -28.28 7.86 -8.77
CA LYS A 121 -29.30 7.05 -9.47
C LYS A 121 -28.75 6.36 -10.73
N ALA A 122 -27.85 7.05 -11.43
CA ALA A 122 -27.10 6.53 -12.55
C ALA A 122 -25.73 7.21 -12.60
N LEU A 123 -24.69 6.44 -12.88
CA LEU A 123 -23.38 7.00 -13.20
C LEU A 123 -23.43 7.63 -14.60
N PRO A 124 -22.69 8.72 -14.85
CA PRO A 124 -22.50 9.22 -16.21
C PRO A 124 -21.89 8.18 -17.14
N GLU A 125 -21.92 8.46 -18.45
CA GLU A 125 -21.34 7.55 -19.44
C GLU A 125 -19.84 7.34 -19.17
N VAL A 126 -19.47 6.08 -19.00
CA VAL A 126 -18.07 5.66 -18.84
C VAL A 126 -17.43 5.60 -20.21
N CYS A 127 -16.41 6.43 -20.43
CA CYS A 127 -15.64 6.45 -21.68
C CYS A 127 -14.29 5.75 -21.57
N PHE A 128 -13.84 5.43 -20.36
CA PHE A 128 -12.58 4.74 -20.11
C PHE A 128 -12.66 3.92 -18.83
N THR A 129 -12.09 2.72 -18.87
CA THR A 129 -11.82 1.89 -17.69
C THR A 129 -10.49 1.19 -17.84
N ARG A 130 -9.74 1.09 -16.74
CA ARG A 130 -8.61 0.17 -16.61
C ARG A 130 -8.54 -0.31 -15.18
N VAL A 131 -8.39 -1.61 -14.98
CA VAL A 131 -8.30 -2.20 -13.64
C VAL A 131 -6.98 -2.94 -13.48
N GLN A 132 -6.41 -2.90 -12.27
CA GLN A 132 -5.21 -3.63 -11.91
C GLN A 132 -5.42 -4.32 -10.56
N LEU A 133 -4.98 -5.58 -10.46
CA LEU A 133 -4.83 -6.28 -9.19
C LEU A 133 -3.45 -5.96 -8.62
N TRP A 134 -3.41 -5.48 -7.39
CA TRP A 134 -2.21 -5.38 -6.57
C TRP A 134 -2.23 -6.56 -5.60
N GLY A 135 -1.54 -7.65 -5.95
CA GLY A 135 -1.54 -8.91 -5.20
C GLY A 135 -0.72 -8.89 -3.91
N ALA A 136 0.17 -7.91 -3.79
CA ALA A 136 1.04 -7.62 -2.65
C ALA A 136 0.91 -6.12 -2.31
N ALA A 137 -0.28 -5.71 -1.86
CA ALA A 137 -0.65 -4.30 -1.79
C ALA A 137 -0.22 -3.62 -0.48
N LEU A 138 -0.95 -3.83 0.62
CA LEU A 138 -0.68 -3.18 1.90
C LEU A 138 -0.26 -4.21 2.96
N PRO A 139 0.77 -3.91 3.78
CA PRO A 139 1.09 -4.68 4.96
C PRO A 139 -0.01 -4.63 6.02
N LEU A 140 -0.41 -5.81 6.52
CA LEU A 140 -1.29 -5.95 7.69
C LEU A 140 -0.50 -5.99 9.01
N ASN A 141 0.80 -6.23 8.92
CA ASN A 141 1.75 -6.14 10.02
C ASN A 141 3.04 -5.46 9.54
N VAL A 142 3.76 -4.86 10.48
CA VAL A 142 5.05 -4.19 10.26
C VAL A 142 6.12 -4.84 11.11
N TYR A 143 7.38 -4.63 10.74
CA TYR A 143 8.50 -5.19 11.48
C TYR A 143 8.60 -4.55 12.87
N SER A 144 8.65 -5.38 13.90
CA SER A 144 8.75 -4.94 15.30
C SER A 144 10.22 -4.74 15.66
N SER A 145 10.82 -3.64 15.19
CA SER A 145 12.17 -3.23 15.58
C SER A 145 12.29 -1.73 15.72
N LYS A 146 13.32 -1.31 16.45
CA LYS A 146 13.72 0.10 16.53
C LYS A 146 14.50 0.55 15.30
N ASP A 147 15.05 -0.39 14.52
CA ASP A 147 15.77 -0.08 13.30
C ASP A 147 14.78 0.11 12.13
N ASP A 148 14.88 1.25 11.46
CA ASP A 148 14.08 1.59 10.29
C ASP A 148 14.51 0.84 9.00
N CYS A 149 15.53 -0.01 9.10
CA CYS A 149 15.97 -0.94 8.04
C CYS A 149 16.74 -2.12 8.65
N LEU A 150 16.95 -3.19 7.87
CA LEU A 150 17.71 -4.36 8.33
C LEU A 150 18.98 -4.51 7.54
N PHE A 151 20.14 -4.55 8.18
CA PHE A 151 21.44 -4.62 7.55
C PHE A 151 22.34 -5.62 8.29
N ASP A 152 22.85 -6.63 7.59
CA ASP A 152 23.88 -7.53 8.08
C ASP A 152 25.21 -7.11 7.47
N ALA A 153 26.06 -6.46 8.27
CA ALA A 153 27.34 -5.91 7.85
C ALA A 153 28.37 -7.01 7.51
N LEU A 154 28.30 -8.15 8.18
CA LEU A 154 29.20 -9.29 7.92
C LEU A 154 28.92 -9.87 6.53
N ARG A 155 27.64 -9.98 6.18
CA ARG A 155 27.19 -10.57 4.91
C ARG A 155 26.90 -9.53 3.83
N GLN A 156 27.00 -8.25 4.17
CA GLN A 156 26.82 -7.09 3.29
C GLN A 156 25.49 -7.09 2.55
N VAL A 157 24.42 -7.34 3.30
CA VAL A 157 23.07 -7.48 2.76
C VAL A 157 22.08 -6.73 3.61
N GLY A 158 21.11 -6.10 2.95
CA GLY A 158 20.13 -5.28 3.63
C GLY A 158 18.74 -5.36 3.01
N VAL A 159 17.76 -5.02 3.83
CA VAL A 159 16.34 -4.93 3.50
C VAL A 159 15.82 -3.57 3.93
N CYS A 160 15.17 -2.87 3.02
CA CYS A 160 14.44 -1.63 3.27
C CYS A 160 13.05 -1.70 2.61
N GLY A 161 12.08 -0.95 3.13
CA GLY A 161 10.70 -1.03 2.70
C GLY A 161 9.76 -0.26 3.60
N ASP A 162 8.53 -0.04 3.14
CA ASP A 162 7.48 0.63 3.91
C ASP A 162 7.17 -0.09 5.23
N TRP A 163 7.08 -1.42 5.20
CA TRP A 163 6.77 -2.28 6.35
C TRP A 163 7.84 -2.28 7.46
N LEU A 164 8.99 -1.63 7.28
CA LEU A 164 10.04 -1.49 8.30
C LEU A 164 9.89 -0.22 9.16
N VAL A 165 9.05 0.73 8.74
CA VAL A 165 8.87 2.00 9.45
C VAL A 165 7.39 2.31 9.63
N SER A 166 6.65 2.36 8.52
CA SER A 166 5.22 2.61 8.47
C SER A 166 4.74 2.32 7.04
N PRO A 167 3.60 1.61 6.83
CA PRO A 167 3.13 1.15 5.53
C PRO A 167 2.60 2.30 4.65
N CYS A 168 3.49 3.21 4.28
CA CYS A 168 3.22 4.41 3.49
C CYS A 168 4.47 4.81 2.70
N ILE A 169 4.30 5.73 1.74
CA ILE A 169 5.40 6.23 0.90
C ILE A 169 6.51 6.87 1.75
N GLN A 170 6.16 7.62 2.79
CA GLN A 170 7.14 8.25 3.66
C GLN A 170 7.97 7.19 4.41
N GLY A 171 7.34 6.11 4.88
CA GLY A 171 8.04 5.01 5.57
C GLY A 171 9.03 4.31 4.66
N ALA A 172 8.63 4.03 3.41
CA ALA A 172 9.53 3.47 2.40
C ALA A 172 10.74 4.38 2.15
N ALA A 173 10.51 5.68 1.99
CA ALA A 173 11.57 6.65 1.76
C ALA A 173 12.56 6.73 2.94
N VAL A 174 12.04 6.82 4.18
CA VAL A 174 12.85 6.82 5.40
C VAL A 174 13.68 5.54 5.52
N SER A 175 13.05 4.37 5.34
CA SER A 175 13.75 3.08 5.39
C SER A 175 14.90 3.00 4.39
N GLY A 176 14.68 3.48 3.16
CA GLY A 176 15.72 3.52 2.12
C GLY A 176 16.88 4.47 2.44
N MET A 177 16.58 5.65 3.01
CA MET A 177 17.62 6.60 3.43
C MET A 177 18.48 6.02 4.56
N VAL A 178 17.87 5.42 5.58
CA VAL A 178 18.58 4.80 6.70
C VAL A 178 19.44 3.63 6.22
N MET A 179 18.96 2.84 5.26
CA MET A 179 19.76 1.80 4.62
C MET A 179 21.00 2.37 3.93
N ALA A 180 20.85 3.45 3.16
CA ALA A 180 21.98 4.10 2.50
C ALA A 180 23.02 4.63 3.51
N GLU A 181 22.57 5.17 4.66
CA GLU A 181 23.46 5.59 5.74
C GLU A 181 24.21 4.42 6.37
N LYS A 182 23.55 3.28 6.63
CA LYS A 182 24.21 2.06 7.13
C LYS A 182 25.25 1.54 6.14
N ILE A 183 24.95 1.53 4.84
CA ILE A 183 25.92 1.14 3.79
C ILE A 183 27.13 2.09 3.80
N LYS A 184 26.91 3.41 3.86
CA LYS A 184 27.98 4.41 3.91
C LYS A 184 28.86 4.26 5.16
N ALA A 185 28.26 4.03 6.32
CA ALA A 185 28.97 3.81 7.58
C ALA A 185 29.84 2.55 7.51
N HIS A 186 29.29 1.45 6.98
CA HIS A 186 30.02 0.20 6.77
C HIS A 186 31.23 0.38 5.85
N MET A 187 31.06 1.09 4.73
CA MET A 187 32.17 1.42 3.81
C MET A 187 33.25 2.30 4.46
N SER A 188 32.90 3.05 5.51
CA SER A 188 33.83 3.88 6.28
C SER A 188 34.47 3.14 7.45
N GLY A 189 34.19 1.84 7.61
CA GLY A 189 34.73 0.98 8.68
C GLY A 189 33.87 0.89 9.94
N ASP A 190 32.70 1.54 10.01
CA ASP A 190 31.74 1.38 11.12
C ASP A 190 30.70 0.30 10.76
N SER A 191 31.05 -0.95 11.01
CA SER A 191 30.22 -2.11 10.70
C SER A 191 29.32 -2.48 11.89
N ARG A 192 28.04 -2.10 11.83
CA ARG A 192 27.02 -2.51 12.81
C ARG A 192 25.88 -3.25 12.14
N SER A 193 25.71 -4.51 12.49
CA SER A 193 24.59 -5.32 12.02
C SER A 193 23.34 -5.09 12.86
N THR A 194 22.18 -5.20 12.22
CA THR A 194 20.88 -5.43 12.86
C THR A 194 20.60 -6.94 12.95
N GLU A 195 19.68 -7.35 13.81
CA GLU A 195 19.21 -8.74 13.81
C GLU A 195 18.27 -9.02 12.63
N LEU A 196 18.57 -10.07 11.85
CA LEU A 196 17.71 -10.59 10.78
C LEU A 196 16.75 -11.66 11.35
N ARG A 197 15.74 -11.25 12.11
CA ARG A 197 14.77 -12.18 12.73
C ARG A 197 13.34 -11.78 12.38
N PRO A 198 12.46 -12.71 11.93
CA PRO A 198 11.08 -12.37 11.61
C PRO A 198 10.30 -12.03 12.88
N GLN A 199 10.19 -10.74 13.18
CA GLN A 199 9.40 -10.19 14.28
C GLN A 199 8.48 -9.13 13.71
N PHE A 200 7.17 -9.36 13.81
CA PHE A 200 6.17 -8.46 13.25
C PHE A 200 5.09 -8.15 14.28
N GLU A 201 4.59 -6.93 14.23
CA GLU A 201 3.48 -6.44 15.03
C GLU A 201 2.36 -5.91 14.12
N PRO A 202 1.08 -5.92 14.56
CA PRO A 202 -0.02 -5.41 13.76
C PRO A 202 0.23 -3.99 13.26
N ALA A 203 -0.14 -3.70 12.01
CA ALA A 203 -0.04 -2.34 11.49
C ALA A 203 -1.00 -1.41 12.24
N GLY A 204 -0.57 -0.18 12.53
CA GLY A 204 -1.34 0.78 13.33
C GLY A 204 -2.54 1.43 12.61
N SER A 205 -2.85 1.04 11.37
CA SER A 205 -4.00 1.55 10.62
C SER A 205 -4.45 0.57 9.54
N ASP A 206 -5.77 0.37 9.43
CA ASP A 206 -6.40 -0.42 8.37
C ASP A 206 -6.74 0.42 7.12
N ALA A 207 -6.61 1.76 7.20
CA ALA A 207 -7.01 2.65 6.13
C ALA A 207 -5.90 2.78 5.07
N ILE A 208 -6.27 2.55 3.80
CA ILE A 208 -5.38 2.82 2.68
C ILE A 208 -4.99 4.30 2.65
N GLY A 209 -3.68 4.58 2.60
CA GLY A 209 -3.19 5.95 2.59
C GLY A 209 -3.32 6.69 3.93
N ALA A 210 -3.49 5.97 5.04
CA ALA A 210 -3.35 6.55 6.37
C ALA A 210 -2.01 7.30 6.47
N PHE A 211 -2.08 8.56 6.91
CA PHE A 211 -0.87 9.30 7.23
C PHE A 211 -0.11 8.59 8.35
N PRO A 212 1.23 8.64 8.36
CA PRO A 212 2.02 7.97 9.36
C PRO A 212 1.59 8.42 10.76
N VAL A 213 1.07 7.48 11.54
CA VAL A 213 0.73 7.67 12.95
C VAL A 213 1.98 7.63 13.84
N ASN A 214 3.14 7.26 13.28
CA ASN A 214 4.41 7.25 13.99
C ASN A 214 4.85 8.70 14.28
N PRO A 215 4.85 9.15 15.55
CA PRO A 215 5.17 10.53 15.89
C PRO A 215 6.59 10.94 15.50
N ARG A 216 7.51 9.97 15.34
CA ARG A 216 8.89 10.21 14.87
C ARG A 216 8.95 10.66 13.41
N MET A 217 7.92 10.35 12.63
CA MET A 217 7.83 10.69 11.21
C MET A 217 7.08 12.01 10.97
N LEU A 218 6.44 12.58 11.99
CA LEU A 218 5.79 13.88 11.86
C LEU A 218 6.87 14.94 11.71
N PHE A 219 6.90 15.60 10.54
CA PHE A 219 7.78 16.73 10.30
C PHE A 219 7.49 17.83 11.32
N GLN A 220 8.44 18.10 12.20
CA GLN A 220 8.41 19.24 13.11
C GLN A 220 9.21 20.38 12.48
N PRO A 221 8.57 21.37 11.84
CA PRO A 221 9.30 22.52 11.33
C PRO A 221 10.02 23.20 12.50
N LYS A 222 11.34 23.36 12.39
CA LYS A 222 12.07 24.24 13.31
C LYS A 222 11.44 25.63 13.19
N ALA A 223 10.94 26.17 14.31
CA ALA A 223 10.51 27.56 14.35
C ALA A 223 11.66 28.43 13.82
N LYS A 224 11.36 29.33 12.88
CA LYS A 224 12.33 30.37 12.49
C LYS A 224 12.75 31.06 13.77
N ALA A 225 14.04 31.05 14.08
CA ALA A 225 14.59 31.90 15.12
C ALA A 225 14.20 33.34 14.77
N SER A 226 13.35 33.94 15.61
CA SER A 226 12.94 35.34 15.57
C SER A 226 14.11 36.24 15.93
#